data_AF-A0A9E2KPI7-F1
#
_entry.id   AF-A0A9E2KPI7-F1
#
_cell.length_a   1.000
_cell.length_b   1.000
_cell.length_c   1.000
_cell.angle_alpha   90.00
_cell.angle_beta   90.00
_cell.angle_gamma   90.00
#
_symmetry.space_group_name_H-M   'P 1'
#
loop_
_entity.id
_entity.type
_entity.pdbx_description
1 polymer ?
#
loop_
_entity_poly.entity_id
_entity_poly.type
_entity_poly.pdbx_seq_one_letter_code
_entity_poly.pdbx_strand_id
1 'polypeptide(L)'
;MVKYPSGSMAAFRKTAKKSKLRRSYHHRKGVSFSDRGMTLEQQINESNKYYLQQEVAVVHKKPTPIQIVKVDYPKRSKAVIREAYFRQASTTDYNGVYKGYYLDFEAKETR
;
A
#
# COMPACT_ATOMS: atom_id res chain seq x y z
N MET A 1 34.43 73.57 2.27
CA MET A 1 33.77 72.28 2.57
C MET A 1 33.71 71.49 1.27
N VAL A 2 34.63 70.52 1.11
CA VAL A 2 34.86 69.81 -0.16
C VAL A 2 33.84 68.66 -0.29
N LYS A 3 33.07 68.63 -1.38
CA LYS A 3 32.11 67.55 -1.72
C LYS A 3 32.81 66.47 -2.55
N TYR A 4 32.68 65.22 -2.12
CA TYR A 4 33.25 64.04 -2.78
C TYR A 4 32.27 63.38 -3.77
N PRO A 5 32.79 62.59 -4.74
CA PRO A 5 32.00 62.03 -5.84
C PRO A 5 30.90 61.07 -5.39
N SER A 6 29.73 61.18 -6.02
CA SER A 6 28.60 60.26 -5.93
C SER A 6 28.97 58.93 -6.59
N GLY A 7 29.49 58.01 -5.77
CA GLY A 7 29.79 56.64 -6.17
C GLY A 7 28.52 55.83 -6.38
N SER A 8 27.96 55.91 -7.60
CA SER A 8 27.10 54.84 -8.10
C SER A 8 27.95 53.58 -8.26
N MET A 9 27.85 52.68 -7.31
CA MET A 9 27.90 51.27 -7.63
C MET A 9 26.60 50.69 -7.15
N ALA A 10 25.80 50.22 -8.11
CA ALA A 10 24.74 49.28 -7.86
C ALA A 10 25.34 48.15 -7.00
N ALA A 11 25.19 48.26 -5.68
CA ALA A 11 25.44 47.19 -4.75
C ALA A 11 24.38 46.14 -5.11
N PHE A 12 24.83 45.22 -5.94
CA PHE A 12 24.16 44.06 -6.48
C PHE A 12 23.00 43.66 -5.58
N ARG A 13 21.79 43.70 -6.16
CA ARG A 13 20.57 43.07 -5.67
C ARG A 13 20.94 41.86 -4.82
N LYS A 14 20.50 41.84 -3.56
CA LYS A 14 20.34 40.60 -2.78
C LYS A 14 19.90 39.53 -3.76
N THR A 15 20.79 38.60 -4.11
CA THR A 15 20.42 37.49 -4.96
C THR A 15 19.42 36.70 -4.12
N ALA A 16 18.14 36.86 -4.45
CA ALA A 16 17.09 36.01 -3.92
C ALA A 16 17.62 34.59 -4.08
N LYS A 17 17.81 33.87 -2.95
CA LYS A 17 18.17 32.46 -2.98
C LYS A 17 17.16 31.81 -3.92
N LYS A 18 17.59 31.44 -5.14
CA LYS A 18 16.75 30.67 -6.05
C LYS A 18 16.31 29.46 -5.24
N SER A 19 15.03 29.40 -4.92
CA SER A 19 14.41 28.21 -4.35
C SER A 19 14.91 27.06 -5.21
N LYS A 20 15.66 26.12 -4.62
CA LYS A 20 16.10 24.91 -5.31
C LYS A 20 14.85 24.37 -6.01
N LEU A 21 14.86 24.42 -7.34
CA LEU A 21 13.76 23.93 -8.15
C LEU A 21 13.53 22.52 -7.64
N ARG A 22 12.39 22.28 -6.96
CA ARG A 22 12.02 20.94 -6.52
C ARG A 22 11.95 20.16 -7.82
N ARG A 23 12.98 19.38 -8.15
CA ARG A 23 12.91 18.43 -9.25
C ARG A 23 11.73 17.55 -8.90
N SER A 24 10.60 17.77 -9.56
CA SER A 24 9.48 16.86 -9.48
C SER A 24 10.05 15.53 -9.96
N TYR A 25 10.14 14.57 -9.05
CA TYR A 25 10.45 13.21 -9.40
C TYR A 25 9.28 12.75 -10.27
N HIS A 26 9.39 12.94 -11.58
CA HIS A 26 8.55 12.23 -12.53
C HIS A 26 8.95 10.77 -12.36
N HIS A 27 8.17 10.05 -11.56
CA HIS A 27 8.20 8.60 -11.56
C HIS A 27 7.95 8.22 -13.02
N ARG A 28 9.00 7.81 -13.73
CA ARG A 28 8.83 7.15 -15.02
C ARG A 28 7.84 6.04 -14.74
N LYS A 29 6.76 5.93 -15.53
CA LYS A 29 5.85 4.78 -15.49
C LYS A 29 6.68 3.55 -15.89
N GLY A 30 7.51 3.06 -14.98
CA GLY A 30 8.05 1.72 -15.02
C GLY A 30 6.84 0.80 -15.04
N VAL A 31 6.94 -0.23 -15.86
CA VAL A 31 5.92 -1.27 -16.01
C VAL A 31 5.30 -1.54 -14.63
N SER A 32 3.98 -1.33 -14.50
CA SER A 32 3.27 -1.61 -13.26
C SER A 32 3.26 -3.13 -13.08
N PHE A 33 4.07 -3.64 -12.16
CA PHE A 33 4.01 -5.03 -11.73
C PHE A 33 2.94 -5.24 -10.64
N SER A 34 2.31 -4.16 -10.17
CA SER A 34 1.46 -4.11 -8.98
C SER A 34 0.20 -4.98 -9.06
N ASP A 35 -0.26 -5.33 -10.27
CA ASP A 35 -1.51 -6.07 -10.50
C ASP A 35 -1.31 -7.50 -11.03
N ARG A 36 -0.07 -7.99 -11.13
CA ARG A 36 0.18 -9.36 -11.61
C ARG A 36 -0.33 -10.36 -10.58
N GLY A 37 -1.31 -11.18 -10.94
CA GLY A 37 -1.95 -12.15 -10.04
C GLY A 37 -3.16 -11.63 -9.26
N MET A 38 -3.46 -10.32 -9.33
CA MET A 38 -4.67 -9.77 -8.69
C MET A 38 -5.95 -10.14 -9.45
N THR A 39 -5.84 -10.46 -10.74
CA THR A 39 -6.97 -10.88 -11.59
C THR A 39 -7.57 -12.19 -11.12
N LEU A 40 -6.75 -13.24 -10.95
CA LEU A 40 -7.22 -14.54 -10.49
C LEU A 40 -7.77 -14.46 -9.05
N GLU A 41 -7.07 -13.77 -8.15
CA GLU A 41 -7.54 -13.57 -6.77
C GLU A 41 -8.88 -12.82 -6.74
N GLN A 42 -9.03 -11.76 -7.53
CA GLN A 42 -10.29 -11.00 -7.59
C GLN A 42 -11.44 -11.86 -8.11
N GLN A 43 -11.21 -12.65 -9.16
CA GLN A 43 -12.21 -13.57 -9.72
C GLN A 43 -12.64 -14.63 -8.70
N ILE A 44 -11.70 -15.21 -7.96
CA ILE A 44 -12.01 -16.17 -6.89
C ILE A 44 -12.80 -15.51 -5.78
N ASN A 45 -12.40 -14.31 -5.35
CA ASN A 45 -13.12 -13.57 -4.30
C ASN A 45 -14.55 -13.20 -4.71
N GLU A 46 -14.76 -12.83 -5.97
CA GLU A 46 -16.10 -12.58 -6.52
C GLU A 46 -16.94 -13.84 -6.57
N SER A 47 -16.34 -14.95 -7.02
CA SER A 47 -17.00 -16.27 -7.07
C SER A 47 -17.39 -16.77 -5.68
N ASN A 48 -16.50 -16.62 -4.69
CA ASN A 48 -16.77 -16.99 -3.30
C ASN A 48 -17.90 -16.16 -2.69
N LYS A 49 -17.98 -14.85 -3.00
CA LYS A 49 -19.11 -14.01 -2.58
C LYS A 49 -20.41 -14.48 -3.21
N TYR A 50 -20.39 -14.85 -4.49
CA TYR A 50 -21.55 -15.42 -5.17
C TYR A 50 -22.00 -16.74 -4.50
N TYR A 51 -21.08 -17.67 -4.21
CA TYR A 51 -21.41 -18.93 -3.53
C TYR A 51 -22.00 -18.71 -2.13
N LEU A 52 -21.52 -17.72 -1.40
CA LEU A 52 -22.07 -17.34 -0.10
C LEU A 52 -23.48 -16.76 -0.23
N GLN A 53 -23.71 -15.86 -1.18
CA GLN A 53 -25.00 -15.21 -1.41
C GLN A 53 -26.08 -16.18 -1.92
N GLN A 54 -25.69 -17.19 -2.69
CA GLN A 54 -26.58 -18.23 -3.19
C GLN A 54 -26.71 -19.43 -2.24
N GLU A 55 -26.11 -19.35 -1.03
CA GLU A 55 -26.11 -20.43 -0.03
C GLU A 55 -25.56 -21.78 -0.56
N VAL A 56 -24.66 -21.74 -1.54
CA VAL A 56 -24.07 -22.93 -2.17
C VAL A 56 -22.88 -23.45 -1.37
N ALA A 57 -22.00 -22.54 -0.96
CA ALA A 57 -20.78 -22.85 -0.21
C ALA A 57 -20.32 -21.64 0.61
N VAL A 58 -19.62 -21.90 1.71
CA VAL A 58 -19.00 -20.86 2.53
C VAL A 58 -17.49 -21.01 2.42
N VAL A 59 -16.85 -20.16 1.62
CA VAL A 59 -15.41 -20.22 1.32
C VAL A 59 -14.80 -18.82 1.46
N HIS A 60 -13.66 -18.73 2.12
CA HIS A 60 -12.95 -17.47 2.35
C HIS A 60 -11.45 -17.60 2.14
N LYS A 61 -10.81 -16.47 1.82
CA LYS A 61 -9.35 -16.35 1.81
C LYS A 61 -8.84 -16.12 3.23
N LYS A 62 -7.77 -16.81 3.62
CA LYS A 62 -7.06 -16.56 4.86
C LYS A 62 -6.30 -15.23 4.76
N PRO A 63 -6.36 -14.35 5.77
CA PRO A 63 -5.62 -13.10 5.77
C PRO A 63 -4.12 -13.38 5.84
N THR A 64 -3.31 -12.47 5.28
CA THR A 64 -1.86 -12.59 5.32
C THR A 64 -1.37 -12.68 6.78
N PRO A 65 -0.61 -13.72 7.13
CA PRO A 65 -0.21 -13.93 8.52
C PRO A 65 0.80 -12.87 8.95
N ILE A 66 0.44 -12.11 9.99
CA ILE A 66 1.29 -11.10 10.62
C ILE A 66 1.42 -11.38 12.12
N GLN A 67 2.60 -11.10 12.67
CA GLN A 67 2.87 -11.06 14.10
C GLN A 67 2.83 -9.62 14.57
N ILE A 68 1.84 -9.30 15.39
CA ILE A 68 1.69 -7.96 15.98
C ILE A 68 2.61 -7.86 17.19
N VAL A 69 3.42 -6.80 17.26
CA VAL A 69 4.38 -6.56 18.34
C VAL A 69 3.94 -5.38 19.20
N LYS A 70 3.50 -4.29 18.57
CA LYS A 70 3.10 -3.07 19.27
C LYS A 70 1.81 -2.50 18.73
N VAL A 71 0.87 -2.20 19.63
CA VAL A 71 -0.41 -1.56 19.31
C VAL A 71 -0.60 -0.34 20.20
N ASP A 72 -0.92 0.79 19.58
CA ASP A 72 -1.30 2.01 20.27
C ASP A 72 -2.83 2.16 20.29
N TYR A 73 -3.37 2.65 21.40
CA TYR A 73 -4.81 2.88 21.59
C TYR A 73 -5.10 4.36 21.87
N PRO A 74 -5.08 5.24 20.85
CA PRO A 74 -5.29 6.68 21.06
C PRO A 74 -6.71 7.05 21.52
N LYS A 75 -7.72 6.19 21.24
CA LYS A 75 -9.12 6.35 21.67
C LYS A 75 -9.74 4.96 21.86
N ARG A 76 -10.79 4.85 22.68
CA ARG A 76 -11.50 3.57 22.94
C ARG A 76 -12.03 2.89 21.66
N SER A 77 -12.28 3.66 20.59
CA SER A 77 -12.77 3.16 19.29
C SER A 77 -11.69 2.94 18.23
N LYS A 78 -10.41 3.15 18.55
CA LYS A 78 -9.31 3.05 17.57
C LYS A 78 -8.11 2.34 18.15
N ALA A 79 -7.69 1.27 17.49
CA ALA A 79 -6.42 0.59 17.70
C ALA A 79 -5.54 0.80 16.46
N VAL A 80 -4.27 1.14 16.67
CA VAL A 80 -3.30 1.33 15.59
C VAL A 80 -2.14 0.37 15.83
N ILE A 81 -1.95 -0.58 14.93
CA ILE A 81 -0.77 -1.45 14.93
C ILE A 81 0.43 -0.58 14.50
N ARG A 82 1.40 -0.41 15.40
CA ARG A 82 2.62 0.37 15.15
C ARG A 82 3.75 -0.48 14.61
N GLU A 83 3.88 -1.70 15.13
CA GLU A 83 4.96 -2.61 14.79
C GLU A 83 4.38 -4.00 14.61
N ALA A 84 4.64 -4.59 13.45
CA ALA A 84 4.28 -5.97 13.12
C ALA A 84 5.28 -6.54 12.11
N TYR A 85 5.45 -7.86 12.14
CA TYR A 85 6.30 -8.60 11.21
C TYR A 85 5.47 -9.60 10.41
N PHE A 86 5.77 -9.79 9.14
CA PHE A 86 5.16 -10.87 8.36
C PHE A 86 5.63 -12.23 8.87
N ARG A 87 4.73 -13.21 8.93
CA ARG A 87 5.08 -14.60 9.19
C ARG A 87 5.00 -15.40 7.90
N GLN A 88 5.75 -16.50 7.85
CA GLN A 88 5.58 -17.48 6.79
C GLN A 88 4.21 -18.17 6.94
N ALA A 89 3.46 -18.24 5.83
CA ALA A 89 2.23 -19.02 5.80
C ALA A 89 2.56 -20.52 5.84
N SER A 90 1.88 -21.25 6.71
CA SER A 90 2.02 -22.71 6.84
C SER A 90 0.86 -23.49 6.21
N THR A 91 -0.09 -22.79 5.61
CA THR A 91 -1.31 -23.36 5.02
C THR A 91 -1.62 -22.69 3.70
N THR A 92 -2.47 -23.32 2.91
CA THR A 92 -3.12 -22.77 1.71
C THR A 92 -3.89 -21.46 1.95
N ASP A 93 -4.13 -20.74 0.85
CA ASP A 93 -4.78 -19.42 0.85
C ASP A 93 -6.29 -19.46 1.08
N TYR A 94 -7.02 -20.52 0.69
CA TYR A 94 -8.49 -20.58 0.79
C TYR A 94 -8.98 -21.80 1.53
N ASN A 95 -10.01 -21.63 2.35
CA ASN A 95 -10.71 -22.73 3.01
C ASN A 95 -12.21 -22.45 3.16
N GLY A 96 -12.97 -23.51 3.43
CA GLY A 96 -14.41 -23.40 3.56
C GLY A 96 -15.13 -24.72 3.78
N VAL A 97 -16.45 -24.67 3.62
CA VAL A 97 -17.34 -25.82 3.70
C VAL A 97 -18.26 -25.85 2.50
N TYR A 98 -18.43 -27.05 1.95
CA TYR A 98 -19.42 -27.37 0.92
C TYR A 98 -20.13 -28.66 1.27
N LYS A 99 -21.46 -28.62 1.38
CA LYS A 99 -22.31 -29.78 1.72
C LYS A 99 -21.83 -30.59 2.94
N GLY A 100 -21.31 -29.90 3.96
CA GLY A 100 -20.80 -30.52 5.19
C GLY A 100 -19.37 -31.08 5.09
N TYR A 101 -18.70 -30.97 3.95
CA TYR A 101 -17.31 -31.38 3.75
C TYR A 101 -16.37 -30.18 3.81
N TYR A 102 -15.17 -30.41 4.34
CA TYR A 102 -14.10 -29.43 4.35
C TYR A 102 -13.54 -29.22 2.94
N LEU A 103 -13.42 -27.96 2.55
CA LEU A 103 -12.76 -27.52 1.33
C LEU A 103 -11.51 -26.73 1.68
N ASP A 104 -10.43 -27.02 0.97
CA ASP A 104 -9.13 -26.38 1.12
C ASP A 104 -8.41 -26.38 -0.22
N PHE A 105 -8.06 -25.19 -0.72
CA PHE A 105 -7.39 -25.05 -2.00
C PHE A 105 -6.46 -23.84 -2.05
N GLU A 106 -5.53 -23.90 -3.00
CA GLU A 106 -4.63 -22.81 -3.33
C GLU A 106 -4.76 -22.45 -4.81
N ALA A 107 -4.57 -21.17 -5.14
CA ALA A 107 -4.67 -20.68 -6.51
C ALA A 107 -3.45 -19.83 -6.84
N LYS A 108 -2.72 -20.21 -7.89
CA LYS A 108 -1.55 -19.49 -8.40
C LYS A 108 -1.73 -19.26 -9.90
N GLU A 109 -1.23 -18.13 -10.40
CA GLU A 109 -1.28 -17.75 -11.80
C GLU A 109 0.15 -17.68 -12.35
N THR A 110 0.38 -18.19 -13.57
CA THR A 110 1.64 -18.02 -14.32
C THR A 110 1.33 -17.58 -15.75
N ARG A 111 2.33 -17.04 -16.45
CA ARG A 111 2.25 -16.68 -17.87
C ARG A 111 2.88 -17.74 -18.75
#